data_AF-A0A9W8AH91-F1
#
_entry.id   AF-A0A9W8AH91-F1
#
_cell.length_a   1.000
_cell.length_b   1.000
_cell.length_c   1.000
_cell.angle_alpha   90.00
_cell.angle_beta   90.00
_cell.angle_gamma   90.00
#
_symmetry.space_group_name_H-M   'P 1'
#
loop_
_entity.id
_entity.type
_entity.pdbx_description
1 polymer ?
#
loop_
_entity_poly.entity_id
_entity_poly.type
_entity_poly.pdbx_seq_one_letter_code
_entity_poly.pdbx_strand_id
1 'polypeptide(L)'
;MLLPGYEQHIVYQRRLVLASVCAVIFLGLPLWWKATAVYRADLPVDRIESWATEKNILHYPVDVLLWVTDGATVEVDDGMDWSQMMTKGLRKQLTAQRPYLVSNQKEQGQPDKVTAPKSNGFQAWLEPQVTIVSKRPERIPESSLVVHVTHEPEPTNAPWVRIAADGVVTLGVHKSSATSSLQQAESLVGKLLTWQEQHLNELVTITDSGTPEVQHQLRRTVKHASSYQLTFSLLQGDASQGTWDWTIEEALHQLVQPLLRELSPLFNFTIDSQTQYYSPLQTEPESQVGADGTISYTISTQSLPYIVNSQDWNLDSTETSHPLLNFVLYVPSASQTPLKLLTSKGAAAPYNAFLVPRWG
;
A
#
# COMPACT_ATOMS: atom_id res chain seq x y z
N MET A 1 2.14 -24.66 -85.76
CA MET A 1 3.16 -25.66 -85.42
C MET A 1 3.97 -25.10 -84.25
N LEU A 2 3.57 -25.38 -83.01
CA LEU A 2 4.25 -24.87 -81.82
C LEU A 2 5.55 -25.66 -81.61
N LEU A 3 6.66 -24.96 -81.42
CA LEU A 3 8.01 -25.54 -81.30
C LEU A 3 8.08 -26.53 -80.12
N PRO A 4 8.72 -27.70 -80.28
CA PRO A 4 8.70 -28.82 -79.33
C PRO A 4 9.41 -28.57 -77.97
N GLY A 5 9.79 -27.34 -77.64
CA GLY A 5 10.35 -26.94 -76.34
C GLY A 5 9.46 -26.02 -75.50
N TYR A 6 8.40 -25.44 -76.07
CA TYR A 6 7.60 -24.39 -75.40
C TYR A 6 6.76 -24.94 -74.22
N GLU A 7 6.18 -26.13 -74.36
CA GLU A 7 5.41 -26.83 -73.32
C GLU A 7 6.28 -27.15 -72.09
N GLN A 8 7.54 -27.55 -72.30
CA GLN A 8 8.47 -27.88 -71.21
C GLN A 8 8.85 -26.65 -70.38
N HIS A 9 9.02 -25.49 -71.02
CA HIS A 9 9.26 -24.23 -70.33
C HIS A 9 8.09 -23.81 -69.44
N ILE A 10 6.85 -24.01 -69.89
CA ILE A 10 5.65 -23.68 -69.09
C ILE A 10 5.56 -24.58 -67.85
N VAL A 11 5.80 -25.89 -68.00
CA VAL A 11 5.78 -26.82 -66.86
C VAL A 11 6.89 -26.51 -65.85
N TYR A 12 8.09 -26.15 -66.34
CA TYR A 12 9.20 -25.74 -65.48
C TYR A 12 8.87 -24.48 -64.70
N GLN A 13 8.32 -23.44 -65.35
CA GLN A 13 7.92 -22.21 -64.67
C GLN A 13 6.81 -22.44 -63.64
N ARG A 14 5.80 -23.28 -63.95
CA ARG A 14 4.75 -23.63 -62.98
C ARG A 14 5.30 -24.32 -61.73
N ARG A 15 6.25 -25.24 -61.89
CA ARG A 15 6.94 -25.90 -60.76
C ARG A 15 7.77 -24.91 -59.94
N LEU A 16 8.42 -23.96 -60.60
CA LEU A 16 9.23 -22.93 -59.94
C LEU A 16 8.35 -21.97 -59.13
N VAL A 17 7.19 -21.58 -59.67
CA VAL A 17 6.17 -20.78 -58.96
C VAL A 17 5.60 -21.54 -57.75
N LEU A 18 5.25 -22.82 -57.93
CA LEU A 18 4.79 -23.65 -56.82
C LEU A 18 5.87 -23.80 -55.73
N ALA A 19 7.12 -24.02 -56.13
CA ALA A 19 8.24 -24.12 -55.19
C ALA A 19 8.48 -22.81 -54.43
N SER A 20 8.38 -21.65 -55.09
CA SER A 20 8.51 -20.36 -54.41
C SER A 20 7.38 -20.11 -53.41
N VAL A 21 6.14 -20.47 -53.76
CA VAL A 21 4.98 -20.33 -52.85
C VAL A 21 5.15 -21.25 -51.64
N CYS A 22 5.54 -22.50 -51.84
CA CYS A 22 5.82 -23.42 -50.74
C CYS A 22 6.96 -22.89 -49.85
N ALA A 23 8.03 -22.34 -50.43
CA ALA A 23 9.15 -21.78 -49.66
C ALA A 23 8.68 -20.60 -48.78
N VAL A 24 7.85 -19.69 -49.30
CA VAL A 24 7.29 -18.59 -48.49
C VAL A 24 6.43 -19.10 -47.35
N ILE A 25 5.63 -20.16 -47.55
CA ILE A 25 4.79 -20.71 -46.49
C ILE A 25 5.66 -21.39 -45.41
N PHE A 26 6.57 -22.29 -45.81
CA PHE A 26 7.37 -23.08 -44.87
C PHE A 26 8.46 -22.27 -44.14
N LEU A 27 8.96 -21.19 -44.74
CA LEU A 27 9.94 -20.31 -44.09
C LEU A 27 9.28 -19.08 -43.45
N GLY A 28 8.27 -18.53 -44.10
CA GLY A 28 7.58 -17.32 -43.65
C GLY A 28 6.70 -17.57 -42.43
N LEU A 29 5.94 -18.67 -42.35
CA LEU A 29 5.09 -18.93 -41.18
C LEU A 29 5.90 -19.11 -39.89
N PRO A 30 6.98 -19.92 -39.83
CA PRO A 30 7.77 -20.05 -38.61
C PRO A 30 8.48 -18.76 -38.22
N LEU A 31 9.00 -18.02 -39.22
CA LEU A 31 9.65 -16.74 -38.98
C LEU A 31 8.66 -15.69 -38.45
N TRP A 32 7.48 -15.61 -39.07
CA TRP A 32 6.41 -14.72 -38.64
C TRP A 32 5.89 -15.09 -37.24
N TRP A 33 5.70 -16.37 -36.95
CA TRP A 33 5.32 -16.82 -35.61
C TRP A 33 6.38 -16.46 -34.58
N LYS A 34 7.66 -16.67 -34.89
CA LYS A 34 8.76 -16.32 -33.96
C LYS A 34 8.90 -14.81 -33.78
N ALA A 35 8.66 -14.02 -34.82
CA ALA A 35 8.75 -12.56 -34.78
C ALA A 35 7.54 -11.90 -34.09
N THR A 36 6.37 -12.56 -34.12
CA THR A 36 5.14 -12.07 -33.47
C THR A 36 4.84 -12.76 -32.14
N ALA A 37 5.64 -13.75 -31.74
CA ALA A 37 5.57 -14.35 -30.41
C ALA A 37 5.94 -13.32 -29.35
N VAL A 38 4.91 -12.73 -28.74
CA VAL A 38 5.08 -11.91 -27.54
C VAL A 38 5.45 -12.84 -26.40
N TYR A 39 6.58 -12.59 -25.75
CA TYR A 39 6.96 -13.29 -24.52
C TYR A 39 5.86 -13.13 -23.48
N ARG A 40 5.24 -14.24 -23.10
CA ARG A 40 4.32 -14.30 -21.96
C ARG A 40 5.06 -15.03 -20.86
N ALA A 41 5.34 -14.33 -19.76
CA ALA A 41 5.86 -14.97 -18.58
C ALA A 41 4.89 -16.09 -18.15
N ASP A 42 5.42 -17.27 -17.84
CA ASP A 42 4.61 -18.35 -17.29
C ASP A 42 3.95 -17.86 -16.00
N LEU A 43 2.62 -17.79 -16.01
CA LEU A 43 1.86 -17.42 -14.83
C LEU A 43 2.00 -18.58 -13.83
N PRO A 44 2.50 -18.35 -12.61
CA PRO A 44 2.71 -19.43 -11.64
C PRO A 44 1.37 -19.87 -11.03
N VAL A 45 0.57 -20.61 -11.80
CA VAL A 45 -0.79 -21.03 -11.43
C VAL A 45 -0.77 -21.85 -10.15
N ASP A 46 0.18 -22.78 -10.01
CA ASP A 46 0.33 -23.60 -8.80
C ASP A 46 0.55 -22.76 -7.54
N ARG A 47 1.27 -21.63 -7.66
CA ARG A 47 1.50 -20.68 -6.56
C ARG A 47 0.25 -19.86 -6.25
N ILE A 48 -0.52 -19.51 -7.27
CA ILE A 48 -1.79 -18.78 -7.09
C ILE A 48 -2.84 -19.70 -6.45
N GLU A 49 -2.91 -20.96 -6.88
CA GLU A 49 -3.76 -21.98 -6.29
C GLU A 49 -3.33 -22.34 -4.87
N SER A 50 -2.01 -22.36 -4.59
CA SER A 50 -1.51 -22.52 -3.23
C SER A 50 -1.92 -21.34 -2.35
N TRP A 51 -1.91 -20.09 -2.82
CA TRP A 51 -2.44 -18.94 -2.05
C TRP A 51 -3.96 -18.95 -1.89
N ALA A 52 -4.69 -19.52 -2.86
CA ALA A 52 -6.14 -19.71 -2.73
C ALA A 52 -6.50 -20.81 -1.69
N THR A 53 -5.58 -21.74 -1.44
CA THR A 53 -5.77 -22.90 -0.55
C THR A 53 -5.11 -22.71 0.82
N GLU A 54 -3.96 -22.03 0.87
CA GLU A 54 -3.27 -21.62 2.08
C GLU A 54 -4.02 -20.45 2.68
N LYS A 55 -4.65 -20.76 3.81
CA LYS A 55 -5.25 -19.87 4.79
C LYS A 55 -4.69 -18.44 4.65
N ASN A 56 -5.55 -17.49 4.24
CA ASN A 56 -5.22 -16.07 4.14
C ASN A 56 -4.95 -15.47 5.55
N ILE A 57 -3.90 -15.92 6.22
CA ILE A 57 -3.53 -15.53 7.58
C ILE A 57 -2.14 -14.90 7.52
N LEU A 58 -2.07 -13.64 7.92
CA LEU A 58 -0.83 -12.91 8.10
C LEU A 58 -0.38 -13.08 9.54
N HIS A 59 0.81 -13.66 9.74
CA HIS A 59 1.42 -13.81 11.05
C HIS A 59 2.36 -12.62 11.33
N TYR A 60 2.07 -11.87 12.38
CA TYR A 60 2.87 -10.71 12.80
C TYR A 60 3.64 -11.06 14.08
N PRO A 61 4.99 -11.18 14.03
CA PRO A 61 5.78 -11.38 15.24
C PRO A 61 5.73 -10.12 16.11
N VAL A 62 5.49 -10.30 17.41
CA VAL A 62 5.48 -9.19 18.38
C VAL A 62 6.43 -9.51 19.52
N ASP A 63 7.51 -8.75 19.62
CA ASP A 63 8.47 -8.90 20.72
C ASP A 63 7.98 -8.10 21.94
N VAL A 64 7.68 -8.80 23.03
CA VAL A 64 7.23 -8.19 24.29
C VAL A 64 8.38 -8.25 25.29
N LEU A 65 8.93 -7.08 25.63
CA LEU A 65 10.01 -6.95 26.61
C LEU A 65 9.44 -6.56 27.96
N LEU A 66 9.44 -7.48 28.92
CA LEU A 66 9.02 -7.23 30.30
C LEU A 66 10.22 -6.84 31.15
N TRP A 67 10.27 -5.58 31.55
CA TRP A 67 11.27 -5.05 32.47
C TRP A 67 10.72 -5.07 33.90
N VAL A 68 11.33 -5.83 34.82
CA VAL A 68 10.90 -5.91 36.23
C VAL A 68 11.98 -5.32 37.12
N THR A 69 11.63 -4.34 37.97
CA THR A 69 12.58 -3.59 38.82
C THR A 69 12.75 -4.10 40.25
N ASP A 70 11.84 -4.95 40.74
CA ASP A 70 12.06 -5.55 42.05
C ASP A 70 13.21 -6.56 41.95
N GLY A 71 14.00 -6.69 43.01
CA GLY A 71 15.16 -7.59 43.10
C GLY A 71 14.90 -9.08 42.85
N ALA A 72 13.70 -9.45 42.40
CA ALA A 72 13.51 -10.58 41.50
C ALA A 72 14.27 -10.31 40.20
N THR A 73 15.59 -10.45 40.25
CA THR A 73 16.17 -11.35 39.27
C THR A 73 15.22 -12.54 39.22
N VAL A 74 14.66 -12.83 38.05
CA VAL A 74 14.25 -14.20 37.75
C VAL A 74 15.55 -15.03 37.69
N GLU A 75 16.35 -14.98 38.76
CA GLU A 75 17.27 -16.03 39.11
C GLU A 75 16.35 -17.15 39.58
N VAL A 76 16.01 -18.03 38.65
CA VAL A 76 16.14 -19.48 38.86
C VAL A 76 15.76 -19.92 40.28
N ASP A 77 14.53 -19.66 40.72
CA ASP A 77 14.04 -20.24 41.98
C ASP A 77 12.97 -21.32 41.73
N ASP A 78 13.02 -22.01 40.59
CA ASP A 78 12.29 -23.28 40.37
C ASP A 78 12.63 -24.02 39.04
N GLY A 79 13.71 -23.68 38.34
CA GLY A 79 14.00 -24.28 37.01
C GLY A 79 12.94 -23.97 35.94
N MET A 80 12.11 -22.95 36.18
CA MET A 80 10.94 -22.63 35.37
C MET A 80 11.20 -21.40 34.50
N ASP A 81 11.10 -21.58 33.18
CA ASP A 81 11.31 -20.50 32.21
C ASP A 81 10.03 -19.67 32.04
N TRP A 82 9.90 -18.61 32.85
CA TRP A 82 8.78 -17.68 32.83
C TRP A 82 8.56 -17.00 31.46
N SER A 83 9.64 -16.82 30.68
CA SER A 83 9.54 -16.23 29.34
C SER A 83 8.75 -17.14 28.40
N GLN A 84 9.06 -18.44 28.41
CA GLN A 84 8.32 -19.46 27.67
C GLN A 84 6.90 -19.64 28.20
N MET A 85 6.70 -19.61 29.51
CA MET A 85 5.37 -19.75 30.11
C MET A 85 4.45 -18.60 29.72
N MET A 86 4.88 -17.35 29.86
CA MET A 86 4.06 -16.19 29.46
C MET A 86 3.83 -16.18 27.95
N THR A 87 4.84 -16.51 27.15
CA THR A 87 4.68 -16.66 25.70
C THR A 87 3.58 -17.69 25.37
N LYS A 88 3.60 -18.85 26.04
CA LYS A 88 2.58 -19.89 25.86
C LYS A 88 1.20 -19.48 26.37
N GLY A 89 1.15 -18.77 27.50
CA GLY A 89 -0.08 -18.24 28.10
C GLY A 89 -0.77 -17.22 27.20
N LEU A 90 -0.02 -16.21 26.73
CA LEU A 90 -0.48 -15.20 25.78
C LEU A 90 -0.94 -15.83 24.46
N ARG A 91 -0.16 -16.77 23.88
CA ARG A 91 -0.57 -17.50 22.69
C ARG A 91 -1.87 -18.26 22.89
N LYS A 92 -2.05 -18.91 24.04
CA LYS A 92 -3.30 -19.63 24.37
C LYS A 92 -4.48 -18.68 24.47
N GLN A 93 -4.31 -17.51 25.10
CA GLN A 93 -5.34 -16.48 25.20
C GLN A 93 -5.74 -15.93 23.82
N LEU A 94 -4.76 -15.58 22.97
CA LEU A 94 -5.00 -15.13 21.60
C LEU A 94 -5.70 -16.22 20.77
N THR A 95 -5.20 -17.46 20.82
CA THR A 95 -5.78 -18.59 20.09
C THR A 95 -7.22 -18.88 20.52
N ALA A 96 -7.56 -18.69 21.80
CA ALA A 96 -8.92 -18.88 22.29
C ALA A 96 -9.92 -17.84 21.73
N GLN A 97 -9.44 -16.66 21.33
CA GLN A 97 -10.27 -15.62 20.72
C GLN A 97 -10.27 -15.69 19.19
N ARG A 98 -9.34 -16.43 18.58
CA ARG A 98 -9.30 -16.62 17.13
C ARG A 98 -10.51 -17.43 16.66
N PRO A 99 -11.11 -17.07 15.52
CA PRO A 99 -12.24 -17.81 14.95
C PRO A 99 -11.75 -19.11 14.28
N TYR A 100 -11.22 -20.07 15.04
CA TYR A 100 -10.98 -21.44 14.56
C TYR A 100 -11.65 -22.46 15.46
N LEU A 101 -12.41 -23.32 14.80
CA LEU A 101 -13.31 -24.32 15.34
C LEU A 101 -12.56 -25.35 16.21
N VAL A 102 -13.06 -25.55 17.44
CA VAL A 102 -12.88 -26.81 18.15
C VAL A 102 -13.59 -27.90 17.33
N SER A 103 -12.82 -28.76 16.66
CA SER A 103 -13.31 -30.06 16.21
C SER A 103 -13.50 -30.94 17.45
N ASN A 104 -14.74 -31.03 17.94
CA ASN A 104 -15.16 -32.15 18.79
C ASN A 104 -15.64 -33.29 17.89
N GLN A 105 -14.75 -33.87 17.08
CA GLN A 105 -14.95 -35.22 16.57
C GLN A 105 -13.67 -36.02 16.78
N LYS A 106 -13.66 -36.82 17.86
CA LYS A 106 -12.88 -38.05 17.89
C LYS A 106 -13.53 -39.00 16.89
N GLU A 107 -13.05 -39.02 15.65
CA GLU A 107 -13.15 -40.22 14.82
C GLU A 107 -11.75 -40.78 14.58
N GLN A 108 -11.62 -42.07 14.83
CA GLN A 108 -10.37 -42.81 14.82
C GLN A 108 -9.69 -42.74 13.45
N GLY A 109 -8.43 -42.27 13.42
CA GLY A 109 -7.43 -42.78 12.47
C GLY A 109 -7.10 -41.96 11.23
N GLN A 110 -7.30 -40.65 11.19
CA GLN A 110 -6.87 -39.79 10.07
C GLN A 110 -6.22 -38.49 10.60
N PRO A 111 -5.06 -38.02 10.09
CA PRO A 111 -4.44 -36.80 10.61
C PRO A 111 -5.35 -35.59 10.39
N ASP A 112 -5.48 -34.77 11.44
CA ASP A 112 -6.36 -33.62 11.57
C ASP A 112 -6.32 -32.68 10.36
N LYS A 113 -7.39 -32.66 9.56
CA LYS A 113 -7.61 -31.56 8.61
C LYS A 113 -8.23 -30.37 9.34
N VAL A 114 -7.36 -29.46 9.78
CA VAL A 114 -7.72 -28.13 10.29
C VAL A 114 -8.42 -27.37 9.16
N THR A 115 -9.76 -27.36 9.16
CA THR A 115 -10.55 -26.62 8.18
C THR A 115 -10.78 -25.20 8.71
N ALA A 116 -10.22 -24.22 8.02
CA ALA A 116 -10.34 -22.79 8.33
C ALA A 116 -11.81 -22.32 8.21
N PRO A 117 -12.23 -21.24 8.91
CA PRO A 117 -13.51 -20.62 8.64
C PRO A 117 -13.55 -20.20 7.17
N LYS A 118 -14.73 -20.35 6.54
CA LYS A 118 -15.04 -19.76 5.23
C LYS A 118 -15.15 -18.23 5.35
N SER A 119 -14.09 -17.55 5.76
CA SER A 119 -13.97 -16.11 5.53
C SER A 119 -13.16 -15.94 4.26
N ASN A 120 -13.80 -15.42 3.20
CA ASN A 120 -13.11 -15.08 1.95
C ASN A 120 -12.10 -13.92 2.11
N GLY A 121 -11.92 -13.38 3.32
CA GLY A 121 -11.00 -12.28 3.63
C GLY A 121 -9.70 -12.75 4.30
N PHE A 122 -8.67 -11.90 4.19
CA PHE A 122 -7.44 -12.04 4.96
C PHE A 122 -7.70 -11.85 6.45
N GLN A 123 -6.94 -12.55 7.29
CA GLN A 123 -6.90 -12.43 8.74
C GLN A 123 -5.48 -12.10 9.17
N ALA A 124 -5.32 -11.33 10.24
CA ALA A 124 -4.05 -10.99 10.86
C ALA A 124 -3.98 -11.60 12.27
N TRP A 125 -2.92 -12.34 12.56
CA TRP A 125 -2.67 -12.98 13.86
C TRP A 125 -1.36 -12.47 14.44
N LEU A 126 -1.36 -12.15 15.72
CA LEU A 126 -0.16 -11.75 16.46
C LEU A 126 0.53 -12.98 17.04
N GLU A 127 1.85 -13.06 16.90
CA GLU A 127 2.69 -14.11 17.48
C GLU A 127 3.62 -13.49 18.52
N PRO A 128 3.17 -13.36 19.79
CA PRO A 128 3.97 -12.74 20.83
C PRO A 128 5.17 -13.62 21.20
N GLN A 129 6.29 -12.98 21.50
CA GLN A 129 7.49 -13.56 22.09
C GLN A 129 7.90 -12.73 23.29
N VAL A 130 7.87 -13.32 24.48
CA VAL A 130 8.13 -12.58 25.72
C VAL A 130 9.58 -12.75 26.12
N THR A 131 10.27 -11.63 26.35
CA THR A 131 11.63 -11.59 26.94
C THR A 131 11.57 -10.81 28.24
N ILE A 132 12.08 -11.39 29.33
CA ILE A 132 12.09 -10.73 30.65
C ILE A 132 13.50 -10.19 30.91
N VAL A 133 13.59 -8.93 31.31
CA VAL A 133 14.84 -8.25 31.64
C VAL A 133 14.76 -7.59 33.01
N SER A 134 15.87 -7.61 33.74
CA SER A 134 16.00 -6.96 35.06
C SER A 134 16.42 -5.50 34.98
N LYS A 135 16.92 -5.07 33.82
CA LYS A 135 17.40 -3.71 33.57
C LYS A 135 16.65 -3.09 32.41
N ARG A 136 16.53 -1.76 32.48
CA ARG A 136 15.99 -0.98 31.38
C ARG A 136 16.83 -1.23 30.12
N PRO A 137 16.21 -1.56 28.97
CA PRO A 137 16.94 -1.67 27.72
C PRO A 137 17.55 -0.31 27.34
N GLU A 138 18.83 -0.29 26.93
CA GLU A 138 19.50 0.92 26.44
C GLU A 138 18.94 1.39 25.09
N ARG A 139 18.41 0.45 24.29
CA ARG A 139 17.75 0.72 23.01
C ARG A 139 16.45 -0.06 22.96
N ILE A 140 15.35 0.64 22.65
CA ILE A 140 14.04 0.03 22.41
C ILE A 140 13.98 -0.32 20.92
N PRO A 141 13.85 -1.60 20.54
CA PRO A 141 13.57 -1.98 19.16
C PRO A 141 12.25 -1.34 18.68
N GLU A 142 12.23 -0.81 17.45
CA GLU A 142 11.09 -0.07 16.87
C GLU A 142 9.80 -0.90 16.77
N SER A 143 9.90 -2.23 16.82
CA SER A 143 8.77 -3.18 16.73
C SER A 143 8.50 -3.94 18.04
N SER A 144 9.04 -3.47 19.18
CA SER A 144 8.89 -4.15 20.47
C SER A 144 7.98 -3.40 21.44
N LEU A 145 7.15 -4.14 22.15
CA LEU A 145 6.34 -3.62 23.25
C LEU A 145 7.14 -3.73 24.55
N VAL A 146 7.57 -2.61 25.11
CA VAL A 146 8.31 -2.57 26.39
C VAL A 146 7.34 -2.27 27.53
N VAL A 147 7.21 -3.23 28.45
CA VAL A 147 6.36 -3.13 29.64
C VAL A 147 7.23 -3.17 30.89
N HIS A 148 7.28 -2.07 31.61
CA HIS A 148 7.99 -1.94 32.87
C HIS A 148 7.04 -2.25 34.04
N VAL A 149 7.40 -3.16 34.92
CA VAL A 149 6.62 -3.54 36.11
C VAL A 149 7.36 -3.04 37.34
N THR A 150 6.73 -2.15 38.10
CA THR A 150 7.30 -1.54 39.32
C THR A 150 6.41 -1.78 40.52
N HIS A 151 7.04 -1.79 41.69
CA HIS A 151 6.36 -1.75 43.00
C HIS A 151 6.45 -0.37 43.64
N GLU A 152 6.64 0.67 42.82
CA GLU A 152 6.91 2.03 43.29
C GLU A 152 5.67 2.62 43.99
N PRO A 153 5.80 3.14 45.22
CA PRO A 153 4.67 3.65 45.99
C PRO A 153 4.27 5.04 45.49
N GLU A 154 3.22 5.12 44.68
CA GLU A 154 2.46 6.36 44.46
C GLU A 154 1.21 6.38 45.37
N PRO A 155 0.61 7.56 45.68
CA PRO A 155 -0.19 7.78 46.89
C PRO A 155 -1.52 7.02 46.98
N THR A 156 -1.90 6.29 45.93
CA THR A 156 -3.12 5.49 45.88
C THR A 156 -2.73 4.03 45.98
N ASN A 157 -3.27 3.32 46.97
CA ASN A 157 -2.97 1.92 47.29
C ASN A 157 -3.49 0.91 46.23
N ALA A 158 -3.51 1.31 44.95
CA ALA A 158 -4.15 0.65 43.82
C ALA A 158 -3.17 0.51 42.64
N PRO A 159 -3.33 -0.51 41.78
CA PRO A 159 -2.50 -0.66 40.59
C PRO A 159 -2.73 0.49 39.60
N TRP A 160 -1.66 0.94 38.95
CA TRP A 160 -1.70 2.07 38.01
C TRP A 160 -0.92 1.78 36.73
N VAL A 161 -1.26 2.49 35.65
CA VAL A 161 -0.59 2.37 34.34
C VAL A 161 -0.19 3.75 33.85
N ARG A 162 1.04 3.91 33.38
CA ARG A 162 1.53 5.13 32.72
C ARG A 162 2.23 4.79 31.41
N ILE A 163 2.03 5.61 30.40
CA ILE A 163 2.74 5.52 29.13
C ILE A 163 3.70 6.70 29.09
N ALA A 164 5.00 6.42 29.07
CA ALA A 164 6.03 7.44 28.98
C ALA A 164 6.18 7.94 27.52
N ALA A 165 6.78 9.12 27.35
CA ALA A 165 6.97 9.75 26.03
C ALA A 165 7.88 8.95 25.09
N ASP A 166 8.65 8.01 25.64
CA ASP A 166 9.50 7.05 24.94
C ASP A 166 8.76 5.75 24.54
N GLY A 167 7.44 5.68 24.76
CA GLY A 167 6.61 4.54 24.42
C GLY A 167 6.62 3.40 25.46
N VAL A 168 7.36 3.54 26.56
CA VAL A 168 7.42 2.51 27.61
C VAL A 168 6.15 2.53 28.45
N VAL A 169 5.50 1.37 28.59
CA VAL A 169 4.31 1.21 29.44
C VAL A 169 4.76 0.79 30.84
N THR A 170 4.61 1.66 31.83
CA THR A 170 4.92 1.36 33.24
C THR A 170 3.66 0.94 33.99
N LEU A 171 3.71 -0.23 34.61
CA LEU A 171 2.68 -0.85 35.44
C LEU A 171 3.13 -0.81 36.90
N GLY A 172 2.44 -0.01 37.72
CA GLY A 172 2.59 -0.04 39.17
C GLY A 172 1.72 -1.15 39.75
N VAL A 173 2.34 -2.13 40.41
CA VAL A 173 1.64 -3.25 41.05
C VAL A 173 1.79 -3.15 42.57
N HIS A 174 0.69 -3.30 43.29
CA HIS A 174 0.70 -3.33 44.75
C HIS A 174 1.62 -4.46 45.26
N LYS A 175 2.39 -4.20 46.33
CA LYS A 175 3.30 -5.17 46.97
C LYS A 175 2.61 -6.53 47.11
N SER A 176 2.96 -7.43 46.22
CA SER A 176 2.53 -8.82 46.14
C SER A 176 3.68 -9.60 45.48
N SER A 177 3.68 -10.92 45.66
CA SER A 177 4.72 -11.80 45.11
C SER A 177 5.01 -11.48 43.63
N ALA A 178 6.28 -11.59 43.20
CA ALA A 178 6.69 -11.38 41.81
C ALA A 178 5.82 -12.18 40.81
N THR A 179 5.37 -13.37 41.21
CA THR A 179 4.43 -14.21 40.44
C THR A 179 3.08 -13.53 40.18
N SER A 180 2.55 -12.81 41.17
CA SER A 180 1.27 -12.09 41.06
C SER A 180 1.40 -10.85 40.17
N SER A 181 2.55 -10.18 40.18
CA SER A 181 2.86 -9.09 39.26
C SER A 181 2.97 -9.57 37.82
N LEU A 182 3.63 -10.71 37.60
CA LEU A 182 3.75 -11.32 36.28
C LEU A 182 2.40 -11.77 35.72
N GLN A 183 1.53 -12.38 36.54
CA GLN A 183 0.17 -12.76 36.10
C GLN A 183 -0.70 -11.55 35.74
N GLN A 184 -0.57 -10.44 36.48
CA GLN A 184 -1.26 -9.18 36.15
C GLN A 184 -0.72 -8.59 34.85
N ALA A 185 0.60 -8.58 34.67
CA ALA A 185 1.22 -8.14 33.42
C ALA A 185 0.79 -9.01 32.23
N GLU A 186 0.75 -10.34 32.37
CA GLU A 186 0.27 -11.27 31.35
C GLU A 186 -1.19 -10.96 30.95
N SER A 187 -2.07 -10.75 31.93
CA SER A 187 -3.47 -10.41 31.66
C SER A 187 -3.64 -9.08 30.91
N LEU A 188 -2.85 -8.06 31.27
CA LEU A 188 -2.90 -6.75 30.61
C LEU A 188 -2.33 -6.79 29.20
N VAL A 189 -1.15 -7.41 29.03
CA VAL A 189 -0.53 -7.61 27.71
C VAL A 189 -1.44 -8.47 26.84
N GLY A 190 -2.03 -9.54 27.38
CA GLY A 190 -3.00 -10.37 26.68
C GLY A 190 -4.19 -9.56 26.16
N LYS A 191 -4.81 -8.73 27.01
CA LYS A 191 -5.89 -7.83 26.59
C LYS A 191 -5.46 -6.84 25.51
N LEU A 192 -4.28 -6.23 25.66
CA LEU A 192 -3.74 -5.29 24.68
C LEU A 192 -3.54 -5.96 23.31
N LEU A 193 -2.88 -7.14 23.30
CA LEU A 193 -2.63 -7.90 22.08
C LEU A 193 -3.94 -8.38 21.45
N THR A 194 -4.92 -8.80 22.24
CA THR A 194 -6.23 -9.21 21.71
C THR A 194 -6.94 -8.05 21.03
N TRP A 195 -6.91 -6.86 21.63
CA TRP A 195 -7.48 -5.65 21.03
C TRP A 195 -6.74 -5.26 19.73
N GLN A 196 -5.40 -5.32 19.73
CA GLN A 196 -4.60 -5.06 18.53
C GLN A 196 -4.88 -6.07 17.40
N GLU A 197 -4.97 -7.36 17.72
CA GLU A 197 -5.29 -8.41 16.73
C GLU A 197 -6.68 -8.19 16.12
N GLN A 198 -7.67 -7.78 16.92
CA GLN A 198 -9.00 -7.41 16.41
C GLN A 198 -8.93 -6.20 15.47
N HIS A 199 -8.23 -5.14 15.85
CA HIS A 199 -8.10 -3.94 15.02
C HIS A 199 -7.34 -4.21 13.71
N LEU A 200 -6.30 -5.04 13.74
CA LEU A 200 -5.60 -5.48 12.53
C LEU A 200 -6.51 -6.30 11.62
N ASN A 201 -7.33 -7.20 12.19
CA ASN A 201 -8.32 -7.95 11.42
C ASN A 201 -9.37 -7.04 10.78
N GLU A 202 -9.79 -5.96 11.43
CA GLU A 202 -10.65 -4.94 10.83
C GLU A 202 -9.96 -4.28 9.63
N LEU A 203 -8.71 -3.83 9.79
CA LEU A 203 -7.94 -3.20 8.70
C LEU A 203 -7.75 -4.13 7.49
N VAL A 204 -7.54 -5.41 7.75
CA VAL A 204 -7.26 -6.42 6.72
C VAL A 204 -8.55 -6.93 6.04
N THR A 205 -9.68 -6.95 6.74
CA THR A 205 -10.99 -7.36 6.17
C THR A 205 -11.73 -6.25 5.42
N ILE A 206 -11.31 -4.99 5.57
CA ILE A 206 -11.88 -3.80 4.90
C ILE A 206 -11.86 -3.86 3.36
N THR A 207 -11.15 -4.82 2.76
CA THR A 207 -11.01 -4.90 1.30
C THR A 207 -12.28 -5.30 0.52
N ASP A 208 -13.31 -5.89 1.15
CA ASP A 208 -14.48 -6.39 0.41
C ASP A 208 -15.85 -5.87 0.90
N SER A 209 -15.97 -5.37 2.13
CA SER A 209 -17.26 -4.96 2.73
C SER A 209 -17.24 -3.62 3.48
N GLY A 210 -16.30 -2.72 3.16
CA GLY A 210 -16.24 -1.38 3.77
C GLY A 210 -17.46 -0.51 3.41
N THR A 211 -17.79 0.45 4.28
CA THR A 211 -18.76 1.52 3.99
C THR A 211 -18.36 2.26 2.70
N PRO A 212 -19.31 2.88 1.97
CA PRO A 212 -19.01 3.58 0.72
C PRO A 212 -17.89 4.62 0.87
N GLU A 213 -17.77 5.25 2.03
CA GLU A 213 -16.71 6.21 2.34
C GLU A 213 -15.31 5.56 2.38
N VAL A 214 -15.19 4.40 3.03
CA VAL A 214 -13.94 3.62 3.06
C VAL A 214 -13.60 3.10 1.65
N GLN A 215 -14.60 2.66 0.88
CA GLN A 215 -14.38 2.29 -0.53
C GLN A 215 -13.90 3.49 -1.38
N HIS A 216 -14.43 4.68 -1.13
CA HIS A 216 -13.95 5.90 -1.80
C HIS A 216 -12.50 6.23 -1.43
N GLN A 217 -12.09 6.02 -0.18
CA GLN A 217 -10.70 6.19 0.26
C GLN A 217 -9.76 5.13 -0.35
N LEU A 218 -10.19 3.86 -0.38
CA LEU A 218 -9.44 2.77 -1.02
C LEU A 218 -9.24 3.00 -2.53
N ARG A 219 -10.22 3.62 -3.20
CA ARG A 219 -10.07 4.01 -4.62
C ARG A 219 -9.02 5.10 -4.82
N ARG A 220 -8.79 5.96 -3.83
CA ARG A 220 -7.74 7.00 -3.83
C ARG A 220 -6.37 6.48 -3.41
N THR A 221 -6.31 5.29 -2.82
CA THR A 221 -5.06 4.68 -2.36
C THR A 221 -4.28 4.09 -3.54
N VAL A 222 -3.00 4.44 -3.61
CA VAL A 222 -2.07 3.89 -4.61
C VAL A 222 -1.63 2.50 -4.17
N LYS A 223 -1.40 1.61 -5.13
CA LYS A 223 -0.87 0.27 -4.81
C LYS A 223 0.50 0.40 -4.15
N HIS A 224 0.74 -0.45 -3.15
CA HIS A 224 2.03 -0.50 -2.47
C HIS A 224 3.17 -0.81 -3.46
N ALA A 225 4.24 -0.02 -3.39
CA ALA A 225 5.51 -0.26 -4.07
C ALA A 225 6.66 0.17 -3.15
N SER A 226 7.82 -0.46 -3.27
CA SER A 226 9.01 -0.09 -2.50
C SER A 226 9.63 1.23 -2.95
N SER A 227 9.23 1.74 -4.12
CA SER A 227 9.75 2.98 -4.68
C SER A 227 8.64 3.73 -5.42
N TYR A 228 8.58 5.04 -5.23
CA TYR A 228 7.60 5.94 -5.84
C TYR A 228 8.30 7.13 -6.50
N GLN A 229 7.75 7.57 -7.63
CA GLN A 229 8.18 8.79 -8.31
C GLN A 229 7.14 9.88 -8.12
N LEU A 230 7.56 11.06 -7.66
CA LEU A 230 6.72 12.23 -7.47
C LEU A 230 7.12 13.28 -8.52
N THR A 231 6.22 13.62 -9.43
CA THR A 231 6.49 14.59 -10.50
C THR A 231 5.65 15.85 -10.30
N PHE A 232 6.30 17.00 -10.19
CA PHE A 232 5.68 18.31 -10.04
C PHE A 232 5.72 19.06 -11.37
N SER A 233 4.58 19.35 -11.98
CA SER A 233 4.49 19.96 -13.31
C SER A 233 3.77 21.30 -13.26
N LEU A 234 4.44 22.36 -13.70
CA LEU A 234 3.82 23.66 -13.94
C LEU A 234 3.43 23.75 -15.41
N LEU A 235 2.13 23.75 -15.69
CA LEU A 235 1.57 23.85 -17.04
C LEU A 235 1.05 25.27 -17.28
N GLN A 236 1.45 25.88 -18.39
CA GLN A 236 0.99 27.22 -18.78
C GLN A 236 0.18 27.13 -20.06
N GLY A 237 -1.09 27.52 -20.01
CA GLY A 237 -1.99 27.47 -21.16
C GLY A 237 -1.55 28.38 -22.31
N ASP A 238 -0.97 29.54 -21.98
CA ASP A 238 -0.43 30.49 -22.96
C ASP A 238 0.77 31.22 -22.36
N ALA A 239 1.93 31.10 -23.00
CA ALA A 239 3.17 31.77 -22.61
C ALA A 239 3.47 33.03 -23.43
N SER A 240 2.59 33.44 -24.35
CA SER A 240 2.80 34.60 -25.22
C SER A 240 2.82 35.94 -24.47
N GLN A 241 2.08 36.04 -23.36
CA GLN A 241 1.94 37.25 -22.55
C GLN A 241 2.93 37.32 -21.37
N GLY A 242 3.75 36.28 -21.19
CA GLY A 242 4.68 36.14 -20.08
C GLY A 242 4.80 34.69 -19.64
N THR A 243 6.02 34.29 -19.29
CA THR A 243 6.30 32.98 -18.72
C THR A 243 6.24 33.06 -17.20
N TRP A 244 5.48 32.16 -16.60
CA TRP A 244 5.55 31.92 -15.17
C TRP A 244 6.72 30.98 -14.90
N ASP A 245 7.49 31.27 -13.86
CA ASP A 245 8.51 30.36 -13.35
C ASP A 245 8.29 30.19 -11.84
N TRP A 246 8.68 29.04 -11.33
CA TRP A 246 8.51 28.68 -9.94
C TRP A 246 9.81 28.16 -9.35
N THR A 247 10.25 28.74 -8.25
CA THR A 247 11.36 28.19 -7.45
C THR A 247 10.82 27.08 -6.55
N ILE A 248 10.31 26.00 -7.15
CA ILE A 248 9.64 24.93 -6.43
C ILE A 248 10.60 24.12 -5.53
N GLU A 249 11.89 24.11 -5.83
CA GLU A 249 12.91 23.37 -5.09
C GLU A 249 12.93 23.72 -3.59
N GLU A 250 12.90 25.02 -3.26
CA GLU A 250 12.89 25.48 -1.86
C GLU A 250 11.61 25.03 -1.13
N ALA A 251 10.46 25.09 -1.81
CA ALA A 251 9.18 24.68 -1.26
C ALA A 251 9.12 23.17 -1.02
N LEU A 252 9.68 22.37 -1.95
CA LEU A 252 9.77 20.91 -1.79
C LEU A 252 10.68 20.54 -0.62
N HIS A 253 11.82 21.21 -0.47
CA HIS A 253 12.74 20.96 0.63
C HIS A 253 12.13 21.32 2.00
N GLN A 254 11.31 22.37 2.07
CA GLN A 254 10.68 22.81 3.32
C GLN A 254 9.41 22.02 3.68
N LEU A 255 8.55 21.71 2.71
CA LEU A 255 7.22 21.16 2.96
C LEU A 255 7.14 19.65 2.73
N VAL A 256 7.76 19.15 1.66
CA VAL A 256 7.59 17.75 1.22
C VAL A 256 8.69 16.87 1.82
N GLN A 257 9.92 17.36 1.87
CA GLN A 257 11.06 16.55 2.29
C GLN A 257 11.03 16.06 3.75
N PRO A 258 10.51 16.80 4.74
CA PRO A 258 10.34 16.27 6.10
C PRO A 258 9.45 15.03 6.13
N LEU A 259 8.33 15.06 5.41
CA LEU A 259 7.41 13.94 5.29
C LEU A 259 8.07 12.73 4.61
N LEU A 260 8.78 12.95 3.51
CA LEU A 260 9.48 11.87 2.81
C LEU A 260 10.60 11.25 3.64
N ARG A 261 11.23 12.04 4.52
CA ARG A 261 12.27 11.54 5.44
C ARG A 261 11.67 10.60 6.49
N GLU A 262 10.51 10.92 7.03
CA GLU A 262 9.79 10.03 7.96
C GLU A 262 9.35 8.72 7.29
N LEU A 263 9.00 8.79 6.00
CA LEU A 263 8.58 7.63 5.21
C LEU A 263 9.74 6.83 4.59
N SER A 264 10.96 7.35 4.65
CA SER A 264 12.16 6.73 4.06
C SER A 264 12.50 5.31 4.54
N PRO A 265 12.16 4.87 5.77
CA PRO A 265 12.39 3.48 6.19
C PRO A 265 11.54 2.48 5.41
N LEU A 266 10.40 2.92 4.87
CA LEU A 266 9.43 2.07 4.20
C LEU A 266 9.49 2.19 2.67
N PHE A 267 9.85 3.38 2.16
CA PHE A 267 9.74 3.71 0.75
C PHE A 267 10.92 4.54 0.25
N ASN A 268 11.35 4.26 -0.98
CA ASN A 268 12.26 5.13 -1.70
C ASN A 268 11.47 6.12 -2.56
N PHE A 269 11.83 7.39 -2.52
CA PHE A 269 11.17 8.43 -3.33
C PHE A 269 12.15 9.08 -4.29
N THR A 270 11.72 9.26 -5.54
CA THR A 270 12.38 10.13 -6.52
C THR A 270 11.48 11.32 -6.80
N ILE A 271 12.06 12.52 -6.86
CA ILE A 271 11.30 13.76 -7.08
C ILE A 271 11.81 14.40 -8.35
N ASP A 272 10.88 14.69 -9.26
CA ASP A 272 11.13 15.42 -10.49
C ASP A 272 10.26 16.66 -10.55
N SER A 273 10.78 17.73 -11.14
CA SER A 273 10.01 18.93 -11.43
C SER A 273 10.15 19.32 -12.89
N GLN A 274 9.08 19.82 -13.48
CA GLN A 274 9.06 20.29 -14.86
C GLN A 274 8.17 21.52 -15.03
N THR A 275 8.49 22.33 -16.04
CA THR A 275 7.68 23.46 -16.48
C THR A 275 7.38 23.28 -17.96
N GLN A 276 6.10 23.27 -18.32
CA GLN A 276 5.66 23.19 -19.70
C GLN A 276 4.91 24.45 -20.11
N TYR A 277 5.26 24.94 -21.29
CA TYR A 277 4.69 26.14 -21.89
C TYR A 277 3.77 25.74 -23.04
N TYR A 278 2.73 26.54 -23.29
CA TYR A 278 1.75 26.33 -24.36
C TYR A 278 1.02 24.98 -24.24
N SER A 279 0.50 24.72 -23.05
CA SER A 279 -0.29 23.52 -22.72
C SER A 279 -1.78 23.89 -22.60
N PRO A 280 -2.48 24.22 -23.71
CA PRO A 280 -3.89 24.63 -23.63
C PRO A 280 -4.78 23.50 -23.10
N LEU A 281 -5.92 23.87 -22.53
CA LEU A 281 -6.95 22.91 -22.17
C LEU A 281 -7.62 22.37 -23.43
N GLN A 282 -7.80 21.06 -23.52
CA GLN A 282 -8.54 20.44 -24.63
C GLN A 282 -10.04 20.78 -24.63
N THR A 283 -10.59 21.04 -23.45
CA THR A 283 -11.98 21.47 -23.28
C THR A 283 -12.01 22.97 -23.04
N GLU A 284 -12.71 23.71 -23.90
CA GLU A 284 -12.90 25.14 -23.70
C GLU A 284 -13.71 25.40 -22.42
N PRO A 285 -13.21 26.28 -21.51
CA PRO A 285 -13.93 26.66 -20.32
C PRO A 285 -15.26 27.36 -20.64
N GLU A 286 -16.32 27.06 -19.88
CA GLU A 286 -17.58 27.77 -20.01
C GLU A 286 -17.50 29.15 -19.34
N SER A 287 -17.85 30.21 -20.07
CA SER A 287 -17.92 31.56 -19.52
C SER A 287 -19.20 31.75 -18.71
N GLN A 288 -19.06 32.10 -17.43
CA GLN A 288 -20.17 32.48 -16.55
C GLN A 288 -20.02 33.94 -16.11
N VAL A 289 -21.08 34.72 -16.31
CA VAL A 289 -21.16 36.10 -15.83
C VAL A 289 -21.67 36.06 -14.39
N GLY A 290 -20.82 36.47 -13.45
CA GLY A 290 -21.20 36.59 -12.04
C GLY A 290 -22.24 37.70 -11.81
N ALA A 291 -22.89 37.67 -10.66
CA ALA A 291 -23.89 38.69 -10.26
C ALA A 291 -23.33 40.13 -10.29
N ASP A 292 -22.02 40.27 -10.14
CA ASP A 292 -21.29 41.55 -10.14
C ASP A 292 -20.83 41.99 -11.54
N GLY A 293 -21.26 41.30 -12.60
CA GLY A 293 -20.87 41.57 -13.99
C GLY A 293 -19.46 41.09 -14.39
N THR A 294 -18.74 40.43 -13.47
CA THR A 294 -17.41 39.87 -13.75
C THR A 294 -17.54 38.55 -14.52
N ILE A 295 -16.84 38.43 -15.64
CA ILE A 295 -16.77 37.18 -16.41
C ILE A 295 -15.77 36.25 -15.71
N SER A 296 -16.22 35.05 -15.36
CA SER A 296 -15.37 33.98 -14.85
C SER A 296 -15.49 32.75 -15.72
N TYR A 297 -14.39 32.04 -15.90
CA TYR A 297 -14.37 30.82 -16.69
C TYR A 297 -14.50 29.62 -15.77
N THR A 298 -15.28 28.62 -16.17
CA THR A 298 -15.61 27.48 -15.32
C THR A 298 -15.38 26.15 -16.01
N ILE A 299 -14.89 25.17 -15.25
CA ILE A 299 -14.71 23.79 -15.69
C ILE A 299 -15.29 22.84 -14.64
N SER A 300 -16.05 21.85 -15.10
CA SER A 300 -16.57 20.80 -14.22
C SER A 300 -15.46 19.83 -13.79
N THR A 301 -15.41 19.50 -12.51
CA THR A 301 -14.52 18.46 -11.98
C THR A 301 -14.73 17.08 -12.61
N GLN A 302 -15.89 16.82 -13.24
CA GLN A 302 -16.16 15.58 -13.95
C GLN A 302 -15.45 15.49 -15.31
N SER A 303 -15.13 16.61 -15.95
CA SER A 303 -14.41 16.63 -17.23
C SER A 303 -12.89 16.63 -17.06
N LEU A 304 -12.38 16.95 -15.86
CA LEU A 304 -10.94 17.05 -15.58
C LEU A 304 -10.13 15.75 -15.78
N PRO A 305 -10.63 14.54 -15.44
CA PRO A 305 -9.88 13.31 -15.74
C PRO A 305 -9.62 13.10 -17.24
N TYR A 306 -10.50 13.62 -18.11
CA TYR A 306 -10.30 13.58 -19.56
C TYR A 306 -9.25 14.58 -20.03
N ILE A 307 -9.11 15.70 -19.32
CA ILE A 307 -8.12 16.74 -19.62
C ILE A 307 -6.70 16.25 -19.27
N VAL A 308 -6.55 15.49 -18.17
CA VAL A 308 -5.26 14.92 -17.74
C VAL A 308 -4.73 13.87 -18.72
N ASN A 309 -5.60 13.20 -19.46
CA ASN A 309 -5.23 12.22 -20.48
C ASN A 309 -5.05 12.85 -21.88
N SER A 310 -4.80 14.16 -21.93
CA SER A 310 -4.51 14.85 -23.18
C SER A 310 -3.13 14.43 -23.70
N GLN A 311 -3.06 14.12 -25.00
CA GLN A 311 -1.78 13.80 -25.66
C GLN A 311 -0.78 14.97 -25.62
N ASP A 312 -1.26 16.17 -25.31
CA ASP A 312 -0.50 17.42 -25.39
C ASP A 312 0.27 17.77 -24.10
N TRP A 313 -0.08 17.18 -22.96
CA TRP A 313 0.53 17.55 -21.66
C TRP A 313 1.80 16.76 -21.33
N ASN A 314 2.27 15.86 -22.21
CA ASN A 314 3.51 15.09 -22.10
C ASN A 314 3.95 14.81 -20.65
N LEU A 315 3.03 14.26 -19.84
CA LEU A 315 3.25 13.97 -18.41
C LEU A 315 3.92 12.60 -18.21
N ASP A 316 4.41 12.01 -19.30
CA ASP A 316 5.09 10.73 -19.29
C ASP A 316 6.41 10.85 -18.52
N SER A 317 6.64 9.91 -17.62
CA SER A 317 7.91 9.81 -16.90
C SER A 317 9.00 9.33 -17.85
N THR A 318 10.20 9.89 -17.69
CA THR A 318 11.31 9.63 -18.60
C THR A 318 11.87 8.22 -18.48
N GLU A 319 11.99 7.61 -17.30
CA GLU A 319 12.62 6.27 -17.19
C GLU A 319 12.34 5.49 -15.88
N THR A 320 11.11 5.15 -15.49
CA THR A 320 10.95 4.20 -14.37
C THR A 320 9.80 3.21 -14.47
N SER A 321 10.01 2.00 -13.97
CA SER A 321 8.99 0.97 -13.74
C SER A 321 8.22 1.16 -12.42
N HIS A 322 8.33 2.33 -11.81
CA HIS A 322 7.78 2.62 -10.49
C HIS A 322 6.45 3.37 -10.60
N PRO A 323 5.54 3.26 -9.61
CA PRO A 323 4.31 4.05 -9.61
C PRO A 323 4.63 5.55 -9.55
N LEU A 324 3.99 6.29 -10.45
CA LEU A 324 4.12 7.73 -10.62
C LEU A 324 2.94 8.45 -9.94
N LEU A 325 3.25 9.49 -9.17
CA LEU A 325 2.30 10.44 -8.62
C LEU A 325 2.54 11.82 -9.21
N ASN A 326 1.52 12.40 -9.83
CA ASN A 326 1.60 13.64 -10.58
C ASN A 326 0.96 14.81 -9.83
N PHE A 327 1.73 15.85 -9.56
CA PHE A 327 1.26 17.08 -8.96
C PHE A 327 1.29 18.17 -10.03
N VAL A 328 0.12 18.59 -10.51
CA VAL A 328 0.01 19.54 -11.61
C VAL A 328 -0.55 20.87 -11.12
N LEU A 329 0.19 21.94 -11.43
CA LEU A 329 -0.28 23.31 -11.30
C LEU A 329 -0.53 23.88 -12.69
N TYR A 330 -1.79 24.21 -12.99
CA TYR A 330 -2.17 24.80 -14.28
C TYR A 330 -2.40 26.30 -14.14
N VAL A 331 -1.72 27.08 -14.98
CA VAL A 331 -1.91 28.52 -15.12
C VAL A 331 -2.68 28.79 -16.42
N PRO A 332 -3.93 29.30 -16.35
CA PRO A 332 -4.73 29.59 -17.54
C PRO A 332 -4.17 30.77 -18.33
N SER A 333 -4.61 30.90 -19.58
CA SER A 333 -4.29 32.09 -20.39
C SER A 333 -4.94 33.35 -19.79
N ALA A 334 -4.37 34.52 -20.10
CA ALA A 334 -4.91 35.80 -19.65
C ALA A 334 -6.36 36.03 -20.11
N SER A 335 -6.74 35.49 -21.27
CA SER A 335 -8.11 35.55 -21.80
C SER A 335 -9.11 34.66 -21.05
N GLN A 336 -8.63 33.63 -20.35
CA GLN A 336 -9.44 32.64 -19.62
C GLN A 336 -9.30 32.78 -18.08
N THR A 337 -8.85 33.94 -17.61
CA THR A 337 -8.66 34.22 -16.18
C THR A 337 -9.79 35.11 -15.63
N PRO A 338 -10.35 34.84 -14.44
CA PRO A 338 -10.06 33.74 -13.53
C PRO A 338 -10.77 32.43 -13.92
N LEU A 339 -10.06 31.31 -13.82
CA LEU A 339 -10.58 29.96 -14.03
C LEU A 339 -10.97 29.30 -12.70
N LYS A 340 -12.24 28.89 -12.58
CA LYS A 340 -12.80 28.27 -11.38
C LYS A 340 -13.29 26.86 -11.67
N LEU A 341 -12.95 25.92 -10.80
CA LEU A 341 -13.46 24.55 -10.85
C LEU A 341 -14.84 24.46 -10.21
N LEU A 342 -15.75 23.72 -10.84
CA LEU A 342 -17.07 23.42 -10.32
C LEU A 342 -17.11 21.98 -9.80
N THR A 343 -17.64 21.80 -8.60
CA THR A 343 -17.97 20.48 -8.04
C THR A 343 -19.00 19.78 -8.90
N SER A 344 -19.18 18.46 -8.69
CA SER A 344 -20.20 17.66 -9.39
C SER A 344 -21.64 18.18 -9.21
N LYS A 345 -21.89 19.06 -8.23
CA LYS A 345 -23.18 19.71 -7.96
C LYS A 345 -23.29 21.12 -8.56
N GLY A 346 -22.32 21.55 -9.37
CA GLY A 346 -22.29 22.87 -10.00
C GLY A 346 -21.87 24.02 -9.07
N ALA A 347 -21.56 23.76 -7.81
CA ALA A 347 -21.03 24.77 -6.89
C ALA A 347 -19.52 24.95 -7.08
N ALA A 348 -19.00 26.16 -6.84
CA ALA A 348 -17.55 26.42 -6.89
C ALA A 348 -16.77 25.53 -5.92
N ALA A 349 -15.65 24.96 -6.39
CA ALA A 349 -14.77 24.14 -5.58
C ALA A 349 -14.08 24.99 -4.50
N PRO A 350 -14.00 24.52 -3.25
CA PRO A 350 -13.48 25.30 -2.13
C PRO A 350 -12.00 25.69 -2.28
N TYR A 351 -11.19 24.83 -2.92
CA TYR A 351 -9.73 25.00 -3.03
C TYR A 351 -9.23 25.11 -4.47
N ASN A 352 -10.13 25.24 -5.45
CA ASN A 352 -9.81 25.23 -6.89
C ASN A 352 -8.85 24.10 -7.31
N ALA A 353 -8.96 22.93 -6.66
CA ALA A 353 -8.11 21.77 -6.87
C ALA A 353 -8.97 20.50 -7.02
N PHE A 354 -8.42 19.48 -7.65
CA PHE A 354 -9.04 18.17 -7.81
C PHE A 354 -7.98 17.07 -7.67
N LEU A 355 -8.45 15.84 -7.45
CA LEU A 355 -7.62 14.65 -7.25
C LEU A 355 -8.08 13.59 -8.25
N VAL A 356 -7.14 13.06 -9.04
CA VAL A 356 -7.39 11.90 -9.88
C VAL A 356 -6.94 10.65 -9.12
N PRO A 357 -7.86 9.73 -8.77
CA PRO A 357 -7.52 8.58 -7.96
C PRO A 357 -6.36 7.76 -8.56
N ARG A 358 -5.35 7.48 -7.73
CA ARG A 358 -4.13 6.72 -8.09
C ARG A 358 -3.18 7.38 -9.09
N TRP A 359 -3.47 8.62 -9.49
CA TRP A 359 -2.64 9.36 -10.42
C TRP A 359 -2.00 10.59 -9.77
N GLY A 360 -2.76 11.35 -8.97
CA GLY A 360 -2.28 12.61 -8.39
C GLY A 360 -3.38 13.56 -8.02
#